data_AF-A0A933DGC9-F1
#
_entry.id   AF-A0A933DGC9-F1
#
_cell.length_a   1.000
_cell.length_b   1.000
_cell.length_c   1.000
_cell.angle_alpha   90.00
_cell.angle_beta   90.00
_cell.angle_gamma   90.00
#
_symmetry.space_group_name_H-M   'P 1'
#
loop_
_entity.id
_entity.type
_entity.pdbx_description
1 polymer ?
#
loop_
_entity_poly.entity_id
_entity_poly.type
_entity_poly.pdbx_seq_one_letter_code
_entity_poly.pdbx_strand_id
1 'polypeptide(L)'
;MAVSREVRPEFSWRKLLEKPEFHLAALVIVGVAMHLNQPWLGGLAGWDDAWYASGAIGMIDARSLLTPIHNGYPTFFTAPPLSFWLLALSFLIFGPTTFAAKFAGGISTLLAVLVIFFVTRKLFRSTPLAAMAAMAFNMDPFILKYGHHALAHTAWAGTVALALGALYAARKRPLFYLAFALLSAASILFKSVLGVFPLMIGGIWFLWDGASTKEWLRFTGAALLALLLGGSWFIVEYIQFGDYFLKEHLGGMLYQYSGVERISGAPFRLWESVLWPMSKASLVGLLFLPFGLRALWTHRSSEERLVFAWILVPIISMAMTMHPAPKYMAPAFAGMAISTGYFLHRVLSPRVQQNFLVFLYSVGLVWALANLALPIHRGRNFLAETQPLLDTLQKEVPVGSRWVYVVAPHVPLDPQWPNRMMAEYSPSEGPLMRGVVNQILFYTRRHYKAIHLQDLKNYHGAESIVFSANHDLPPHSSPRLRPILSGPDWTLYRFTSFSAKAS
;
A
#
# COMPACT_ATOMS: atom_id res chain seq x y z
N MET A 1 -47.01 -55.24 -1.11
CA MET A 1 -45.65 -54.74 -1.37
C MET A 1 -45.62 -53.24 -1.09
N ALA A 2 -45.12 -52.84 0.08
CA ALA A 2 -44.93 -51.43 0.41
C ALA A 2 -43.61 -50.97 -0.22
N VAL A 3 -43.69 -50.16 -1.27
CA VAL A 3 -42.53 -49.51 -1.88
C VAL A 3 -42.07 -48.41 -0.92
N SER A 4 -40.96 -48.66 -0.23
CA SER A 4 -40.27 -47.63 0.55
C SER A 4 -39.86 -46.50 -0.39
N ARG A 5 -40.51 -45.34 -0.27
CA ARG A 5 -40.01 -44.10 -0.88
C ARG A 5 -38.66 -43.80 -0.23
N GLU A 6 -37.58 -44.04 -0.96
CA GLU A 6 -36.28 -43.45 -0.64
C GLU A 6 -36.45 -41.92 -0.62
N VAL A 7 -36.42 -41.34 0.58
CA VAL A 7 -36.34 -39.91 0.77
C VAL A 7 -34.96 -39.49 0.27
N ARG A 8 -34.89 -38.95 -0.95
CA ARG A 8 -33.66 -38.34 -1.46
C ARG A 8 -33.24 -37.24 -0.47
N PRO A 9 -32.00 -37.23 0.01
CA PRO A 9 -31.57 -36.20 0.95
C PRO A 9 -31.66 -34.84 0.25
N GLU A 10 -32.53 -33.95 0.74
CA GLU A 10 -32.62 -32.59 0.24
C GLU A 10 -31.25 -31.91 0.33
N PHE A 11 -30.74 -31.48 -0.82
CA PHE A 11 -29.55 -30.66 -0.90
C PHE A 11 -29.84 -29.33 -0.20
N SER A 12 -29.25 -29.13 0.97
CA SER A 12 -29.32 -27.88 1.71
C SER A 12 -27.96 -27.18 1.61
N TRP A 13 -27.92 -26.02 0.94
CA TRP A 13 -26.75 -25.16 0.84
C TRP A 13 -26.14 -24.81 2.20
N ARG A 14 -26.92 -24.91 3.29
CA ARG A 14 -26.44 -24.71 4.66
C ARG A 14 -25.38 -25.71 5.08
N LYS A 15 -25.46 -26.97 4.62
CA LYS A 15 -24.43 -27.98 4.86
C LYS A 15 -23.09 -27.64 4.19
N LEU A 16 -23.11 -26.83 3.13
CA LEU A 16 -21.87 -26.33 2.51
C LEU A 16 -21.21 -25.25 3.37
N LEU A 17 -21.98 -24.39 4.04
CA LEU A 17 -21.48 -23.34 4.94
C LEU A 17 -20.89 -23.86 6.26
N GLU A 18 -20.94 -25.16 6.49
CA GLU A 18 -20.22 -25.79 7.61
C GLU A 18 -18.81 -26.22 7.19
N LYS A 19 -18.57 -26.35 5.89
CA LYS A 19 -17.32 -26.86 5.32
C LYS A 19 -16.30 -25.74 5.13
N PRO A 20 -15.09 -25.84 5.70
CA PRO A 20 -14.06 -24.83 5.49
C PRO A 20 -13.63 -24.71 4.02
N GLU A 21 -13.70 -25.79 3.25
CA GLU A 21 -13.35 -25.81 1.82
C GLU A 21 -14.28 -24.91 1.00
N PHE A 22 -15.57 -24.86 1.35
CA PHE A 22 -16.54 -23.96 0.72
C PHE A 22 -16.17 -22.50 0.96
N HIS A 23 -15.86 -22.14 2.21
CA HIS A 23 -15.47 -20.77 2.54
C HIS A 23 -14.16 -20.37 1.85
N LEU A 24 -13.19 -21.27 1.75
CA LEU A 24 -11.95 -21.03 1.01
C LEU A 24 -12.24 -20.78 -0.46
N ALA A 25 -13.04 -21.63 -1.11
CA ALA A 25 -13.42 -21.43 -2.51
C ALA A 25 -14.16 -20.10 -2.71
N ALA A 26 -15.13 -19.79 -1.85
CA ALA A 26 -15.87 -18.54 -1.91
C ALA A 26 -14.96 -17.31 -1.71
N LEU A 27 -14.05 -17.34 -0.74
CA LEU A 27 -13.08 -16.26 -0.49
C LEU A 27 -12.11 -16.08 -1.67
N VAL A 28 -11.67 -17.17 -2.30
CA VAL A 28 -10.83 -17.09 -3.52
C VAL A 28 -11.61 -16.48 -4.67
N ILE A 29 -12.82 -16.96 -4.95
CA ILE A 29 -13.65 -16.46 -6.05
C ILE A 29 -13.95 -14.98 -5.86
N VAL A 30 -14.46 -14.61 -4.68
CA VAL A 30 -14.80 -13.20 -4.37
C VAL A 30 -13.54 -12.34 -4.33
N GLY A 31 -12.46 -12.80 -3.71
CA GLY A 31 -11.21 -12.03 -3.63
C GLY A 31 -10.56 -11.80 -5.00
N VAL A 32 -10.52 -12.81 -5.87
CA VAL A 32 -10.06 -12.65 -7.26
C VAL A 32 -10.97 -11.66 -8.00
N ALA A 33 -12.29 -11.84 -7.91
CA ALA A 33 -13.25 -10.97 -8.57
C ALA A 33 -13.22 -9.53 -8.05
N MET A 34 -12.80 -9.30 -6.80
CA MET A 34 -12.68 -7.95 -6.25
C MET A 34 -11.34 -7.31 -6.57
N HIS A 35 -10.22 -8.00 -6.31
CA HIS A 35 -8.87 -7.40 -6.29
C HIS A 35 -8.07 -7.58 -7.58
N LEU A 36 -8.38 -8.60 -8.38
CA LEU A 36 -7.75 -8.85 -9.69
C LEU A 36 -8.66 -8.43 -10.85
N ASN A 37 -9.69 -7.63 -10.55
CA ASN A 37 -10.59 -7.11 -11.56
C ASN A 37 -9.98 -5.92 -12.30
N GLN A 38 -9.91 -6.04 -13.63
CA GLN A 38 -9.47 -5.01 -14.57
C GLN A 38 -8.19 -4.23 -14.13
N PRO A 39 -7.10 -4.91 -13.69
CA PRO A 39 -5.87 -4.23 -13.27
C PRO A 39 -5.16 -3.46 -14.40
N TRP A 40 -5.61 -3.59 -15.64
CA TRP A 40 -5.15 -2.79 -16.78
C TRP A 40 -5.81 -1.40 -16.86
N LEU A 41 -6.89 -1.14 -16.12
CA LEU A 41 -7.63 0.12 -16.19
C LEU A 41 -7.11 1.17 -15.21
N GLY A 42 -7.07 2.43 -15.67
CA GLY A 42 -6.48 3.57 -14.96
C GLY A 42 -4.96 3.45 -14.88
N GLY A 43 -4.22 4.53 -15.11
CA GLY A 43 -2.76 4.52 -14.95
C GLY A 43 -2.31 4.30 -13.49
N LEU A 44 -1.01 4.45 -13.23
CA LEU A 44 -0.46 4.56 -11.87
C LEU A 44 -0.61 6.01 -11.38
N ALA A 45 -1.85 6.43 -11.13
CA ALA A 45 -2.18 7.81 -10.82
C ALA A 45 -1.69 8.28 -9.43
N GLY A 46 -1.45 7.33 -8.51
CA GLY A 46 -0.92 7.64 -7.18
C GLY A 46 0.59 7.87 -7.23
N TRP A 47 1.07 8.92 -6.58
CA TRP A 47 2.50 9.20 -6.45
C TRP A 47 3.27 7.98 -5.90
N ASP A 48 2.72 7.35 -4.84
CA ASP A 48 3.28 6.15 -4.25
C ASP A 48 3.35 4.98 -5.27
N ASP A 49 2.31 4.78 -6.09
CA ASP A 49 2.25 3.65 -7.04
C ASP A 49 3.34 3.76 -8.12
N ALA A 50 3.47 4.95 -8.69
CA ALA A 50 4.52 5.24 -9.68
C ALA A 50 5.92 5.17 -9.05
N TRP A 51 6.08 5.63 -7.82
CA TRP A 51 7.34 5.58 -7.09
C TRP A 51 7.83 4.14 -6.87
N TYR A 52 6.97 3.26 -6.32
CA TYR A 52 7.34 1.86 -6.08
C TYR A 52 7.54 1.10 -7.39
N ALA A 53 6.70 1.34 -8.41
CA ALA A 53 6.85 0.73 -9.71
C ALA A 53 8.17 1.12 -10.39
N SER A 54 8.47 2.43 -10.46
CA SER A 54 9.74 2.92 -11.01
C SER A 54 10.94 2.41 -10.21
N GLY A 55 10.84 2.40 -8.88
CA GLY A 55 11.87 1.84 -8.00
C GLY A 55 12.16 0.35 -8.29
N ALA A 56 11.12 -0.45 -8.51
CA ALA A 56 11.27 -1.86 -8.83
C ALA A 56 11.87 -2.08 -10.23
N ILE A 57 11.49 -1.26 -11.22
CA ILE A 57 12.10 -1.28 -12.56
C ILE A 57 13.58 -0.91 -12.48
N GLY A 58 13.92 0.17 -11.77
CA GLY A 58 15.31 0.57 -11.59
C GLY A 58 16.15 -0.48 -10.87
N MET A 59 15.58 -1.20 -9.90
CA MET A 59 16.25 -2.35 -9.26
C MET A 59 16.54 -3.47 -10.24
N ILE A 60 15.61 -3.78 -11.17
CA ILE A 60 15.83 -4.77 -12.22
C ILE A 60 16.96 -4.31 -13.15
N ASP A 61 16.87 -3.08 -13.66
CA ASP A 61 17.81 -2.53 -14.65
C ASP A 61 19.24 -2.42 -14.07
N ALA A 62 19.35 -1.96 -12.83
CA ALA A 62 20.63 -1.83 -12.13
C ALA A 62 21.14 -3.15 -11.51
N ARG A 63 20.36 -4.25 -11.60
CA ARG A 63 20.61 -5.52 -10.90
C ARG A 63 20.83 -5.32 -9.39
N SER A 64 20.15 -4.33 -8.82
CA SER A 64 20.23 -4.01 -7.40
C SER A 64 19.25 -4.86 -6.61
N LEU A 65 19.76 -5.63 -5.65
CA LEU A 65 18.92 -6.47 -4.79
C LEU A 65 18.46 -5.73 -3.53
N LEU A 66 19.31 -4.95 -2.87
CA LEU A 66 18.98 -4.40 -1.55
C LEU A 66 18.62 -2.92 -1.60
N THR A 67 19.19 -2.20 -2.55
CA THR A 67 19.05 -0.75 -2.65
C THR A 67 17.99 -0.42 -3.70
N PRO A 68 16.82 0.15 -3.32
CA PRO A 68 15.86 0.62 -4.29
C PRO A 68 16.48 1.68 -5.20
N ILE A 69 16.29 1.58 -6.51
CA ILE A 69 16.86 2.51 -7.49
C ILE A 69 15.71 3.20 -8.21
N HIS A 70 15.64 4.52 -8.11
CA HIS A 70 14.66 5.32 -8.84
C HIS A 70 15.40 6.26 -9.79
N ASN A 71 15.05 6.24 -11.08
CA ASN A 71 15.68 7.05 -12.13
C ASN A 71 17.23 6.97 -12.14
N GLY A 72 17.79 5.79 -11.87
CA GLY A 72 19.24 5.57 -11.86
C GLY A 72 19.96 5.98 -10.58
N TYR A 73 19.26 6.50 -9.56
CA TYR A 73 19.84 6.86 -8.28
C TYR A 73 19.34 5.95 -7.14
N PRO A 74 20.19 5.62 -6.16
CA PRO A 74 19.77 5.00 -4.92
C PRO A 74 18.69 5.83 -4.22
N THR A 75 17.54 5.20 -3.96
CA THR A 75 16.42 5.79 -3.23
C THR A 75 15.97 4.89 -2.08
N PHE A 76 16.88 4.66 -1.13
CA PHE A 76 16.63 3.96 0.15
C PHE A 76 15.85 4.81 1.17
N PHE A 77 15.54 6.07 0.84
CA PHE A 77 14.94 7.07 1.73
C PHE A 77 13.64 6.59 2.39
N THR A 78 12.78 5.87 1.66
CA THR A 78 11.36 5.74 2.05
C THR A 78 10.92 4.34 2.45
N ALA A 79 11.56 3.27 1.95
CA ALA A 79 11.14 1.91 2.24
C ALA A 79 12.24 0.85 2.01
N PRO A 80 12.26 -0.24 2.79
CA PRO A 80 13.12 -1.40 2.53
C PRO A 80 12.64 -2.24 1.33
N PRO A 81 13.43 -3.25 0.90
CA PRO A 81 13.36 -3.77 -0.46
C PRO A 81 12.20 -4.75 -0.71
N LEU A 82 11.55 -5.32 0.31
CA LEU A 82 10.63 -6.44 0.09
C LEU A 82 9.39 -6.06 -0.72
N SER A 83 8.88 -4.84 -0.56
CA SER A 83 7.79 -4.33 -1.42
C SER A 83 8.25 -4.27 -2.87
N PHE A 84 9.46 -3.75 -3.13
CA PHE A 84 10.03 -3.67 -4.46
C PHE A 84 10.32 -5.04 -5.05
N TRP A 85 10.74 -6.03 -4.26
CA TRP A 85 10.93 -7.40 -4.73
C TRP A 85 9.65 -8.05 -5.24
N LEU A 86 8.53 -7.85 -4.54
CA LEU A 86 7.24 -8.37 -5.00
C LEU A 86 6.81 -7.73 -6.33
N LEU A 87 7.04 -6.42 -6.48
CA LEU A 87 6.76 -5.73 -7.74
C LEU A 87 7.70 -6.16 -8.85
N ALA A 88 9.00 -6.24 -8.56
CA ALA A 88 10.02 -6.64 -9.51
C ALA A 88 9.75 -8.05 -10.03
N LEU A 89 9.38 -8.99 -9.15
CA LEU A 89 8.96 -10.33 -9.56
C LEU A 89 7.76 -10.28 -10.51
N SER A 90 6.76 -9.45 -10.22
CA SER A 90 5.61 -9.27 -11.12
C SER A 90 6.04 -8.70 -12.49
N PHE A 91 6.94 -7.72 -12.52
CA PHE A 91 7.48 -7.16 -13.77
C PHE A 91 8.35 -8.14 -14.55
N LEU A 92 9.10 -9.02 -13.89
CA LEU A 92 9.86 -10.07 -14.55
C LEU A 92 8.96 -11.11 -15.23
N ILE A 93 7.76 -11.36 -14.67
CA ILE A 93 6.81 -12.34 -15.23
C ILE A 93 5.94 -11.72 -16.34
N PHE A 94 5.41 -10.51 -16.11
CA PHE A 94 4.37 -9.90 -16.96
C PHE A 94 4.84 -8.68 -17.76
N GLY A 95 6.10 -8.27 -17.58
CA GLY A 95 6.65 -7.02 -18.14
C GLY A 95 6.27 -5.78 -17.31
N PRO A 96 6.97 -4.63 -17.51
CA PRO A 96 6.76 -3.38 -16.78
C PRO A 96 5.48 -2.66 -17.23
N THR A 97 4.33 -3.21 -16.88
CA THR A 97 3.00 -2.71 -17.24
C THR A 97 2.20 -2.29 -16.02
N THR A 98 1.18 -1.44 -16.21
CA THR A 98 0.22 -1.12 -15.13
C THR A 98 -0.48 -2.36 -14.58
N PHE A 99 -0.78 -3.32 -15.46
CA PHE A 99 -1.30 -4.63 -15.09
C PHE A 99 -0.39 -5.31 -14.06
N ALA A 100 0.90 -5.45 -14.37
CA ALA A 100 1.86 -6.15 -13.52
C ALA A 100 2.02 -5.47 -12.15
N ALA A 101 2.05 -4.13 -12.11
CA ALA A 101 2.18 -3.39 -10.86
C ALA A 101 0.95 -3.61 -9.95
N LYS A 102 -0.27 -3.51 -10.51
CA LYS A 102 -1.52 -3.70 -9.77
C LYS A 102 -1.80 -5.16 -9.44
N PHE A 103 -1.35 -6.10 -10.28
CA PHE A 103 -1.44 -7.54 -10.03
C PHE A 103 -0.73 -7.91 -8.72
N ALA A 104 0.47 -7.37 -8.48
CA ALA A 104 1.23 -7.61 -7.25
C ALA A 104 0.46 -7.19 -5.98
N GLY A 105 -0.22 -6.03 -6.02
CA GLY A 105 -1.10 -5.58 -4.94
C GLY A 105 -2.34 -6.46 -4.78
N GLY A 106 -2.98 -6.82 -5.88
CA GLY A 106 -4.20 -7.63 -5.87
C GLY A 106 -3.98 -9.04 -5.33
N ILE A 107 -2.91 -9.72 -5.78
CA ILE A 107 -2.57 -11.06 -5.30
C ILE A 107 -2.16 -11.03 -3.83
N SER A 108 -1.40 -10.00 -3.41
CA SER A 108 -1.02 -9.81 -2.00
C SER A 108 -2.24 -9.66 -1.10
N THR A 109 -3.27 -8.95 -1.58
CA THR A 109 -4.51 -8.73 -0.84
C THR A 109 -5.31 -10.01 -0.72
N LEU A 110 -5.44 -10.78 -1.81
CA LEU A 110 -6.07 -12.09 -1.77
C LEU A 110 -5.37 -13.02 -0.77
N LEU A 111 -4.04 -13.09 -0.79
CA LEU A 111 -3.28 -13.89 0.15
C LEU A 111 -3.49 -13.43 1.60
N ALA A 112 -3.54 -12.12 1.85
CA ALA A 112 -3.83 -11.58 3.19
C ALA A 112 -5.21 -11.98 3.70
N VAL A 113 -6.25 -11.95 2.84
CA VAL A 113 -7.61 -12.41 3.18
C VAL A 113 -7.60 -13.88 3.59
N LEU A 114 -6.89 -14.73 2.83
CA LEU A 114 -6.77 -16.16 3.16
C LEU A 114 -6.00 -16.40 4.45
N VAL A 115 -4.91 -15.66 4.67
CA VAL A 115 -4.16 -15.72 5.94
C VAL A 115 -5.05 -15.38 7.11
N ILE A 116 -5.86 -14.32 7.02
CA ILE A 116 -6.80 -13.94 8.08
C ILE A 116 -7.77 -15.07 8.36
N PHE A 117 -8.37 -15.69 7.33
CA PHE A 117 -9.23 -16.86 7.52
C PHE A 117 -8.51 -17.98 8.30
N PHE A 118 -7.30 -18.36 7.88
CA PHE A 118 -6.57 -19.45 8.54
C PHE A 118 -6.15 -19.11 9.99
N VAL A 119 -5.65 -17.90 10.21
CA VAL A 119 -5.22 -17.43 11.54
C VAL A 119 -6.42 -17.34 12.48
N THR A 120 -7.53 -16.74 12.05
CA THR A 120 -8.75 -16.65 12.86
C THR A 120 -9.32 -18.03 13.20
N ARG A 121 -9.35 -18.94 12.23
CA ARG A 121 -9.79 -20.33 12.47
C ARG A 121 -8.84 -21.05 13.44
N LYS A 122 -7.54 -20.77 13.38
CA LYS A 122 -6.55 -21.34 14.30
C LYS A 122 -6.73 -20.84 15.73
N LEU A 123 -7.00 -19.56 15.90
CA LEU A 123 -7.25 -18.92 17.20
C LEU A 123 -8.55 -19.45 17.81
N PHE A 124 -9.68 -19.25 17.12
CA PHE A 124 -11.00 -19.45 17.72
C PHE A 124 -11.66 -20.79 17.39
N ARG A 125 -11.04 -21.64 16.57
CA ARG A 125 -11.57 -22.95 16.13
C ARG A 125 -12.98 -22.89 15.53
N SER A 126 -13.33 -21.75 14.95
CA SER A 126 -14.66 -21.48 14.37
C SER A 126 -14.51 -21.05 12.91
N THR A 127 -14.97 -21.90 12.00
CA THR A 127 -15.02 -21.62 10.56
C THR A 127 -15.91 -20.41 10.21
N PRO A 128 -17.15 -20.28 10.72
CA PRO A 128 -17.99 -19.12 10.38
C PRO A 128 -17.41 -17.80 10.91
N LEU A 129 -16.79 -17.79 12.10
CA LEU A 129 -16.08 -16.63 12.62
C LEU A 129 -14.93 -16.22 11.68
N ALA A 130 -14.10 -17.19 11.28
CA ALA A 130 -13.01 -16.96 10.34
C ALA A 130 -13.49 -16.43 8.97
N ALA A 131 -14.58 -16.98 8.45
CA ALA A 131 -15.18 -16.52 7.21
C ALA A 131 -15.70 -15.08 7.31
N MET A 132 -16.39 -14.73 8.41
CA MET A 132 -16.87 -13.37 8.66
C MET A 132 -15.70 -12.39 8.83
N ALA A 133 -14.64 -12.78 9.53
CA ALA A 133 -13.44 -11.95 9.70
C ALA A 133 -12.72 -11.70 8.37
N ALA A 134 -12.53 -12.75 7.56
CA ALA A 134 -11.90 -12.62 6.25
C ALA A 134 -12.72 -11.73 5.30
N MET A 135 -14.05 -11.87 5.30
CA MET A 135 -14.94 -11.00 4.52
C MET A 135 -14.95 -9.55 5.03
N ALA A 136 -14.95 -9.34 6.35
CA ALA A 136 -14.85 -8.01 6.94
C ALA A 136 -13.55 -7.30 6.53
N PHE A 137 -12.43 -8.02 6.47
CA PHE A 137 -11.17 -7.48 5.96
C PHE A 137 -11.25 -7.22 4.44
N ASN A 138 -11.75 -8.19 3.68
CA ASN A 138 -11.82 -8.13 2.21
C ASN A 138 -12.68 -6.95 1.70
N MET A 139 -13.76 -6.65 2.41
CA MET A 139 -14.71 -5.58 2.07
C MET A 139 -14.37 -4.23 2.70
N ASP A 140 -13.29 -4.14 3.48
CA ASP A 140 -12.90 -2.89 4.10
C ASP A 140 -12.47 -1.88 3.01
N PRO A 141 -12.99 -0.64 3.00
CA PRO A 141 -12.67 0.33 1.95
C PRO A 141 -11.17 0.61 1.79
N PHE A 142 -10.37 0.51 2.86
CA PHE A 142 -8.93 0.65 2.82
C PHE A 142 -8.33 -0.52 2.05
N ILE A 143 -8.75 -1.74 2.36
CA ILE A 143 -8.27 -2.95 1.70
C ILE A 143 -8.68 -2.98 0.23
N LEU A 144 -9.91 -2.56 -0.08
CA LEU A 144 -10.37 -2.40 -1.46
C LEU A 144 -9.58 -1.34 -2.20
N LYS A 145 -9.29 -0.19 -1.58
CA LYS A 145 -8.47 0.85 -2.23
C LYS A 145 -7.05 0.33 -2.50
N TYR A 146 -6.34 -0.10 -1.47
CA TYR A 146 -4.93 -0.47 -1.57
C TYR A 146 -4.68 -1.82 -2.23
N GLY A 147 -5.71 -2.67 -2.37
CA GLY A 147 -5.62 -3.92 -3.12
C GLY A 147 -5.44 -3.72 -4.63
N HIS A 148 -5.75 -2.54 -5.16
CA HIS A 148 -5.53 -2.18 -6.57
C HIS A 148 -4.34 -1.25 -6.79
N HIS A 149 -3.55 -0.99 -5.74
CA HIS A 149 -2.37 -0.15 -5.82
C HIS A 149 -1.12 -1.00 -6.05
N ALA A 150 -0.08 -0.39 -6.60
CA ALA A 150 1.24 -1.00 -6.70
C ALA A 150 1.98 -1.07 -5.35
N LEU A 151 1.33 -0.78 -4.22
CA LEU A 151 1.94 -0.85 -2.89
C LEU A 151 1.54 -2.12 -2.13
N ALA A 152 2.52 -2.76 -1.51
CA ALA A 152 2.36 -3.98 -0.73
C ALA A 152 1.83 -3.75 0.72
N HIS A 153 0.96 -2.76 0.94
CA HIS A 153 0.40 -2.49 2.28
C HIS A 153 -0.42 -3.68 2.83
N THR A 154 -1.19 -4.32 1.95
CA THR A 154 -1.99 -5.50 2.28
C THR A 154 -1.13 -6.74 2.46
N ALA A 155 -0.03 -6.87 1.70
CA ALA A 155 0.98 -7.91 1.90
C ALA A 155 1.61 -7.82 3.29
N TRP A 156 1.93 -6.60 3.73
CA TRP A 156 2.47 -6.35 5.05
C TRP A 156 1.46 -6.73 6.15
N ALA A 157 0.20 -6.32 6.03
CA ALA A 157 -0.85 -6.70 6.98
C ALA A 157 -1.03 -8.23 7.06
N GLY A 158 -1.04 -8.92 5.92
CA GLY A 158 -1.08 -10.39 5.86
C GLY A 158 0.16 -11.04 6.49
N THR A 159 1.35 -10.47 6.29
CA THR A 159 2.60 -10.96 6.88
C THR A 159 2.58 -10.83 8.40
N VAL A 160 2.11 -9.69 8.93
CA VAL A 160 1.92 -9.49 10.37
C VAL A 160 0.90 -10.50 10.92
N ALA A 161 -0.22 -10.70 10.23
CA ALA A 161 -1.22 -11.69 10.62
C ALA A 161 -0.64 -13.11 10.70
N LEU A 162 0.12 -13.51 9.68
CA LEU A 162 0.75 -14.82 9.63
C LEU A 162 1.82 -14.98 10.73
N ALA A 163 2.60 -13.93 11.00
CA ALA A 163 3.58 -13.91 12.10
C ALA A 163 2.89 -14.15 13.45
N LEU A 164 1.84 -13.41 13.76
CA LEU A 164 1.11 -13.56 15.02
C LEU A 164 0.42 -14.93 15.14
N GLY A 165 -0.11 -15.46 14.03
CA GLY A 165 -0.62 -16.83 13.98
C GLY A 165 0.46 -17.88 14.24
N ALA A 166 1.67 -17.69 13.70
CA ALA A 166 2.83 -18.54 13.96
C ALA A 166 3.27 -18.47 15.43
N LEU A 167 3.35 -17.27 16.01
CA LEU A 167 3.68 -17.08 17.43
C LEU A 167 2.65 -17.78 18.34
N TYR A 168 1.36 -17.65 18.05
CA TYR A 168 0.32 -18.35 18.79
C TYR A 168 0.47 -19.88 18.68
N ALA A 169 0.78 -20.39 17.48
CA ALA A 169 1.07 -21.81 17.29
C ALA A 169 2.35 -22.29 18.00
N ALA A 170 3.34 -21.39 18.18
CA ALA A 170 4.64 -21.68 18.75
C ALA A 170 4.58 -22.18 20.21
N ARG A 171 3.55 -21.77 20.96
CA ARG A 171 3.30 -22.26 22.33
C ARG A 171 3.10 -23.76 22.40
N LYS A 172 2.43 -24.34 21.40
CA LYS A 172 2.24 -25.80 21.29
C LYS A 172 3.35 -26.48 20.51
N ARG A 173 3.95 -25.79 19.54
CA ARG A 173 4.96 -26.34 18.63
C ARG A 173 6.13 -25.35 18.48
N PRO A 174 7.20 -25.48 19.28
CA PRO A 174 8.28 -24.48 19.34
C PRO A 174 8.96 -24.14 18.02
N LEU A 175 8.93 -25.02 17.01
CA LEU A 175 9.46 -24.73 15.68
C LEU A 175 8.82 -23.48 15.04
N PHE A 176 7.57 -23.15 15.39
CA PHE A 176 6.91 -21.95 14.87
C PHE A 176 7.50 -20.63 15.40
N TYR A 177 8.38 -20.66 16.41
CA TYR A 177 9.18 -19.47 16.74
C TYR A 177 10.13 -19.07 15.59
N LEU A 178 10.65 -20.04 14.83
CA LEU A 178 11.44 -19.75 13.63
C LEU A 178 10.57 -19.11 12.55
N ALA A 179 9.37 -19.65 12.31
CA ALA A 179 8.42 -19.05 11.37
C ALA A 179 8.04 -17.62 11.78
N PHE A 180 7.79 -17.39 13.08
CA PHE A 180 7.56 -16.06 13.63
C PHE A 180 8.75 -15.12 13.38
N ALA A 181 9.99 -15.59 13.59
CA ALA A 181 11.19 -14.79 13.35
C ALA A 181 11.31 -14.37 11.87
N LEU A 182 11.17 -15.32 10.94
CA LEU A 182 11.28 -15.07 9.50
C LEU A 182 10.18 -14.13 8.98
N LEU A 183 8.95 -14.31 9.44
CA LEU A 183 7.83 -13.44 9.06
C LEU A 183 7.94 -12.05 9.68
N SER A 184 8.48 -11.95 10.90
CA SER A 184 8.77 -10.66 11.53
C SER A 184 9.91 -9.93 10.82
N ALA A 185 10.95 -10.64 10.37
CA ALA A 185 12.00 -10.08 9.52
C ALA A 185 11.42 -9.57 8.19
N ALA A 186 10.55 -10.35 7.54
CA ALA A 186 9.85 -9.91 6.34
C ALA A 186 8.99 -8.66 6.60
N SER A 187 8.27 -8.60 7.73
CA SER A 187 7.51 -7.41 8.15
C SER A 187 8.40 -6.17 8.28
N ILE A 188 9.60 -6.30 8.87
CA ILE A 188 10.61 -5.24 8.94
C ILE A 188 11.05 -4.83 7.52
N LEU A 189 11.29 -5.78 6.61
CA LEU A 189 11.66 -5.47 5.23
C LEU A 189 10.51 -4.89 4.39
N PHE A 190 9.26 -4.94 4.85
CA PHE A 190 8.15 -4.22 4.22
C PHE A 190 8.12 -2.74 4.63
N LYS A 191 8.32 -2.45 5.93
CA LYS A 191 8.00 -1.14 6.51
C LYS A 191 9.00 -0.63 7.54
N SER A 192 10.26 -1.04 7.45
CA SER A 192 11.34 -0.55 8.30
C SER A 192 10.96 -0.66 9.78
N VAL A 193 11.09 0.41 10.54
CA VAL A 193 10.77 0.49 11.98
C VAL A 193 9.32 0.08 12.27
N LEU A 194 8.33 0.45 11.44
CA LEU A 194 6.94 0.04 11.66
C LEU A 194 6.75 -1.49 11.50
N GLY A 195 7.63 -2.13 10.74
CA GLY A 195 7.61 -3.56 10.54
C GLY A 195 7.88 -4.39 11.81
N VAL A 196 8.29 -3.78 12.92
CA VAL A 196 8.49 -4.46 14.22
C VAL A 196 7.17 -4.78 14.95
N PHE A 197 6.01 -4.40 14.41
CA PHE A 197 4.72 -4.65 15.05
C PHE A 197 4.46 -6.10 15.50
N PRO A 198 4.82 -7.16 14.76
CA PRO A 198 4.68 -8.53 15.28
C PRO A 198 5.42 -8.76 16.60
N LEU A 199 6.60 -8.16 16.76
CA LEU A 199 7.40 -8.25 17.99
C LEU A 199 6.73 -7.48 19.13
N MET A 200 6.28 -6.24 18.88
CA MET A 200 5.59 -5.42 19.89
C MET A 200 4.30 -6.09 20.37
N ILE A 201 3.45 -6.52 19.43
CA ILE A 201 2.18 -7.19 19.72
C ILE A 201 2.44 -8.51 20.47
N GLY A 202 3.39 -9.33 19.99
CA GLY A 202 3.74 -10.60 20.60
C GLY A 202 4.27 -10.45 22.03
N GLY A 203 5.14 -9.47 22.27
CA GLY A 203 5.70 -9.18 23.59
C GLY A 203 4.63 -8.69 24.58
N ILE A 204 3.78 -7.75 24.16
CA ILE A 204 2.66 -7.26 24.99
C ILE A 204 1.68 -8.40 25.29
N TRP A 205 1.38 -9.24 24.30
CA TRP A 205 0.54 -10.41 24.50
C TRP A 205 1.16 -11.40 25.50
N PHE A 206 2.44 -11.75 25.35
CA PHE A 206 3.14 -12.64 26.29
C PHE A 206 3.15 -12.10 27.72
N LEU A 207 3.38 -10.79 27.86
CA LEU A 207 3.33 -10.12 29.16
C LEU A 207 1.94 -10.21 29.79
N TRP A 208 0.90 -9.87 29.03
CA TRP A 208 -0.49 -9.91 29.51
C TRP A 208 -0.99 -11.33 29.77
N ASP A 209 -0.50 -12.29 29.00
CA ASP A 209 -0.92 -13.67 29.08
C ASP A 209 -0.17 -14.49 30.14
N GLY A 210 0.89 -13.91 30.74
CA GLY A 210 1.68 -14.56 31.78
C GLY A 210 2.59 -15.65 31.24
N ALA A 211 3.25 -15.39 30.10
CA ALA A 211 4.15 -16.36 29.47
C ALA A 211 5.31 -16.78 30.40
N SER A 212 5.66 -18.06 30.36
CA SER A 212 6.75 -18.64 31.16
C SER A 212 8.12 -18.11 30.74
N THR A 213 9.12 -18.22 31.62
CA THR A 213 10.52 -17.85 31.32
C THR A 213 11.04 -18.55 30.05
N LYS A 214 10.66 -19.81 29.83
CA LYS A 214 11.04 -20.59 28.65
C LYS A 214 10.42 -20.03 27.37
N GLU A 215 9.17 -19.59 27.42
CA GLU A 215 8.50 -18.93 26.29
C GLU A 215 9.14 -17.57 26.00
N TRP A 216 9.46 -16.79 27.03
CA TRP A 216 10.20 -15.54 26.89
C TRP A 216 11.58 -15.74 26.26
N LEU A 217 12.37 -16.72 26.73
CA LEU A 217 13.67 -17.03 26.13
C LEU A 217 13.57 -17.35 24.63
N ARG A 218 12.58 -18.16 24.24
CA ARG A 218 12.33 -18.50 22.83
C ARG A 218 11.84 -17.32 22.01
N PHE A 219 10.93 -16.52 22.57
CA PHE A 219 10.44 -15.30 21.95
C PHE A 219 11.58 -14.29 21.73
N THR A 220 12.42 -14.06 22.74
CA THR A 220 13.60 -13.20 22.65
C THR A 220 14.56 -13.70 21.59
N GLY A 221 14.87 -15.01 21.55
CA GLY A 221 15.68 -15.59 20.49
C GLY A 221 15.09 -15.37 19.09
N ALA A 222 13.78 -15.56 18.93
CA ALA A 222 13.09 -15.29 17.67
C ALA A 222 13.06 -13.80 17.30
N ALA A 223 12.88 -12.91 18.28
CA ALA A 223 12.91 -11.46 18.09
C ALA A 223 14.29 -10.97 17.69
N LEU A 224 15.36 -11.46 18.33
CA LEU A 224 16.74 -11.16 17.94
C LEU A 224 17.04 -11.65 16.54
N LEU A 225 16.61 -12.86 16.17
CA LEU A 225 16.76 -13.36 14.80
C LEU A 225 15.97 -12.51 13.79
N ALA A 226 14.75 -12.09 14.13
CA ALA A 226 13.95 -11.21 13.29
C ALA A 226 14.63 -9.85 13.08
N LEU A 227 15.17 -9.25 14.14
CA LEU A 227 15.90 -7.99 14.10
C LEU A 227 17.22 -8.13 13.34
N LEU A 228 17.91 -9.25 13.46
CA LEU A 228 19.14 -9.51 12.71
C LEU A 228 18.84 -9.62 11.21
N LEU A 229 17.87 -10.45 10.83
CA LEU A 229 17.54 -10.69 9.42
C LEU A 229 16.86 -9.48 8.78
N GLY A 230 15.84 -8.91 9.43
CA GLY A 230 15.14 -7.72 8.94
C GLY A 230 16.00 -6.46 9.02
N GLY A 231 16.86 -6.37 10.04
CA GLY A 231 17.81 -5.29 10.26
C GLY A 231 19.04 -5.35 9.35
N SER A 232 19.34 -6.50 8.74
CA SER A 232 20.50 -6.67 7.86
C SER A 232 20.51 -5.68 6.69
N TRP A 233 19.33 -5.29 6.20
CA TRP A 233 19.20 -4.25 5.18
C TRP A 233 19.79 -2.92 5.63
N PHE A 234 19.51 -2.47 6.86
CA PHE A 234 20.07 -1.22 7.39
C PHE A 234 21.59 -1.28 7.49
N ILE A 235 22.14 -2.45 7.84
CA ILE A 235 23.59 -2.66 7.91
C ILE A 235 24.20 -2.50 6.51
N VAL A 236 23.61 -3.15 5.50
CA VAL A 236 24.12 -3.10 4.12
C VAL A 236 24.01 -1.70 3.53
N GLU A 237 22.87 -1.02 3.71
CA GLU A 237 22.70 0.36 3.23
C GLU A 237 23.63 1.33 3.96
N TYR A 238 23.85 1.16 5.26
CA TYR A 238 24.81 1.97 6.01
C TYR A 238 26.26 1.74 5.55
N ILE A 239 26.66 0.50 5.26
CA ILE A 239 27.99 0.22 4.70
C ILE A 239 28.19 0.90 3.34
N GLN A 240 27.13 0.95 2.51
CA GLN A 240 27.21 1.55 1.18
C GLN A 240 27.15 3.09 1.19
N PHE A 241 26.33 3.68 2.06
CA PHE A 241 25.99 5.11 1.99
C PHE A 241 26.32 5.89 3.26
N GLY A 242 26.79 5.23 4.32
CA GLY A 242 27.20 5.86 5.58
C GLY A 242 26.11 6.71 6.24
N ASP A 243 26.53 7.85 6.77
CA ASP A 243 25.65 8.80 7.47
C ASP A 243 24.54 9.36 6.58
N TYR A 244 24.75 9.39 5.27
CA TYR A 244 23.72 9.83 4.33
C TYR A 244 22.47 8.94 4.44
N PHE A 245 22.63 7.61 4.50
CA PHE A 245 21.51 6.70 4.73
C PHE A 245 20.78 6.98 6.05
N LEU A 246 21.52 7.17 7.15
CA LEU A 246 20.91 7.40 8.46
C LEU A 246 20.15 8.73 8.49
N LYS A 247 20.74 9.81 7.99
CA LYS A 247 20.12 11.14 7.97
C LYS A 247 18.81 11.12 7.18
N GLU A 248 18.82 10.43 6.05
CA GLU A 248 17.74 10.43 5.09
C GLU A 248 16.60 9.47 5.49
N HIS A 249 16.94 8.22 5.82
CA HIS A 249 15.96 7.21 6.21
C HIS A 249 15.51 7.38 7.67
N LEU A 250 16.46 7.38 8.61
CA LEU A 250 16.14 7.51 10.04
C LEU A 250 15.84 8.95 10.43
N GLY A 251 16.53 9.97 9.91
CA GLY A 251 16.23 11.37 10.22
C GLY A 251 14.87 11.83 9.68
N GLY A 252 14.48 11.35 8.49
CA GLY A 252 13.14 11.55 7.94
C GLY A 252 12.05 10.95 8.84
N MET A 253 12.24 9.72 9.30
CA MET A 253 11.36 9.04 10.26
C MET A 253 11.37 9.71 11.63
N LEU A 254 12.55 9.98 12.20
CA LEU A 254 12.72 10.61 13.49
C LEU A 254 11.98 11.93 13.52
N TYR A 255 12.08 12.80 12.52
CA TYR A 255 11.23 13.99 12.52
C TYR A 255 9.73 13.65 12.50
N GLN A 256 9.28 12.67 11.70
CA GLN A 256 7.86 12.25 11.73
C GLN A 256 7.42 11.77 13.13
N TYR A 257 8.37 11.39 13.99
CA TYR A 257 8.15 10.83 15.32
C TYR A 257 8.65 11.70 16.50
N SER A 258 9.49 12.73 16.30
CA SER A 258 10.27 13.42 17.34
C SER A 258 9.67 14.77 17.77
N GLY A 259 8.38 14.98 17.56
CA GLY A 259 7.65 16.13 18.10
C GLY A 259 7.26 15.93 19.56
N VAL A 260 8.23 16.04 20.47
CA VAL A 260 7.98 16.04 21.93
C VAL A 260 7.16 17.26 22.37
N GLU A 261 7.13 18.32 21.57
CA GLU A 261 6.59 19.63 21.96
C GLU A 261 5.06 19.73 22.12
N ARG A 262 4.27 18.67 21.92
CA ARG A 262 2.81 18.79 22.00
C ARG A 262 2.11 17.61 22.65
N ILE A 263 2.57 17.03 23.76
CA ILE A 263 1.81 15.94 24.44
C ILE A 263 0.46 16.43 25.05
N SER A 264 0.27 17.74 25.19
CA SER A 264 -0.95 18.40 25.65
C SER A 264 -2.08 18.38 24.59
N GLY A 265 -2.86 17.29 24.52
CA GLY A 265 -4.06 17.20 23.66
C GLY A 265 -4.45 15.80 23.14
N ALA A 266 -4.02 14.73 23.82
CA ALA A 266 -4.11 13.35 23.34
C ALA A 266 -5.51 12.87 22.86
N PRO A 267 -6.64 13.18 23.53
CA PRO A 267 -7.96 12.73 23.07
C PRO A 267 -8.37 13.34 21.72
N PHE A 268 -8.07 14.63 21.51
CA PHE A 268 -8.40 15.34 20.28
C PHE A 268 -7.58 14.83 19.08
N ARG A 269 -6.32 14.46 19.30
CA ARG A 269 -5.48 13.87 18.24
C ARG A 269 -5.81 12.42 17.90
N LEU A 270 -6.22 11.60 18.88
CA LEU A 270 -6.75 10.27 18.55
C LEU A 270 -7.94 10.41 17.58
N TRP A 271 -8.79 11.42 17.79
CA TRP A 271 -9.89 11.71 16.89
C TRP A 271 -9.41 12.22 15.52
N GLU A 272 -8.69 13.35 15.45
CA GLU A 272 -8.34 13.99 14.18
C GLU A 272 -7.29 13.24 13.36
N SER A 273 -6.33 12.62 14.03
CA SER A 273 -5.14 12.06 13.40
C SER A 273 -5.25 10.56 13.15
N VAL A 274 -6.17 9.87 13.84
CA VAL A 274 -6.35 8.42 13.73
C VAL A 274 -7.77 8.06 13.34
N LEU A 275 -8.77 8.34 14.18
CA LEU A 275 -10.14 7.87 13.97
C LEU A 275 -10.84 8.54 12.77
N TRP A 276 -10.59 9.83 12.52
CA TRP A 276 -11.17 10.55 11.38
C TRP A 276 -10.57 10.12 10.02
N PRO A 277 -9.24 9.99 9.87
CA PRO A 277 -8.67 9.38 8.67
C PRO A 277 -9.11 7.92 8.49
N MET A 278 -9.24 7.17 9.59
CA MET A 278 -9.78 5.82 9.56
C MET A 278 -11.26 5.79 9.18
N SER A 279 -12.09 6.77 9.56
CA SER A 279 -13.54 6.75 9.25
C SER A 279 -13.80 6.88 7.75
N LYS A 280 -12.90 7.56 7.05
CA LYS A 280 -12.87 7.62 5.58
C LYS A 280 -12.32 6.35 4.94
N ALA A 281 -11.53 5.57 5.68
CA ALA A 281 -10.80 4.41 5.17
C ALA A 281 -11.42 3.05 5.57
N SER A 282 -12.11 2.93 6.69
CA SER A 282 -12.56 1.66 7.27
C SER A 282 -13.88 1.83 8.01
N LEU A 283 -14.96 1.95 7.23
CA LEU A 283 -16.31 2.16 7.77
C LEU A 283 -16.76 0.98 8.64
N VAL A 284 -16.51 -0.26 8.19
CA VAL A 284 -16.92 -1.48 8.89
C VAL A 284 -16.06 -1.70 10.13
N GLY A 285 -14.73 -1.58 10.00
CA GLY A 285 -13.81 -1.77 11.11
C GLY A 285 -14.10 -0.82 12.27
N LEU A 286 -14.32 0.46 12.00
CA LEU A 286 -14.61 1.45 13.05
C LEU A 286 -16.01 1.35 13.66
N LEU A 287 -17.03 1.06 12.85
CA LEU A 287 -18.41 0.93 13.35
C LEU A 287 -18.52 -0.21 14.37
N PHE A 288 -17.86 -1.33 14.10
CA PHE A 288 -17.87 -2.50 14.96
C PHE A 288 -16.75 -2.52 16.00
N LEU A 289 -15.78 -1.61 15.94
CA LEU A 289 -14.62 -1.58 16.83
C LEU A 289 -15.01 -1.55 18.33
N PRO A 290 -15.91 -0.67 18.81
CA PRO A 290 -16.25 -0.63 20.24
C PRO A 290 -16.90 -1.94 20.71
N PHE A 291 -17.76 -2.51 19.88
CA PHE A 291 -18.45 -3.78 20.18
C PHE A 291 -17.49 -4.97 20.17
N GLY A 292 -16.57 -5.01 19.19
CA GLY A 292 -15.50 -5.98 19.09
C GLY A 292 -14.56 -5.93 20.30
N LEU A 293 -14.05 -4.74 20.65
CA LEU A 293 -13.19 -4.55 21.82
C LEU A 293 -13.91 -4.94 23.11
N ARG A 294 -15.17 -4.53 23.29
CA ARG A 294 -15.96 -4.94 24.45
C ARG A 294 -16.10 -6.45 24.53
N ALA A 295 -16.40 -7.12 23.40
CA ALA A 295 -16.55 -8.57 23.35
C ALA A 295 -15.24 -9.29 23.72
N LEU A 296 -14.10 -8.87 23.18
CA LEU A 296 -12.78 -9.42 23.51
C LEU A 296 -12.39 -9.18 24.97
N TRP A 297 -12.82 -8.06 25.56
CA TRP A 297 -12.50 -7.71 26.94
C TRP A 297 -13.30 -8.49 27.99
N THR A 298 -14.36 -9.21 27.58
CA THR A 298 -15.26 -9.92 28.51
C THR A 298 -14.63 -11.17 29.13
N HIS A 299 -14.08 -12.08 28.31
CA HIS A 299 -13.50 -13.33 28.80
C HIS A 299 -11.98 -13.25 28.90
N ARG A 300 -11.34 -12.44 28.06
CA ARG A 300 -9.89 -12.23 27.99
C ARG A 300 -9.12 -13.55 27.89
N SER A 301 -9.64 -14.47 27.09
CA SER A 301 -8.91 -15.67 26.70
C SER A 301 -7.58 -15.31 26.03
N SER A 302 -6.66 -16.25 25.90
CA SER A 302 -5.33 -15.98 25.34
C SER A 302 -5.42 -15.42 23.92
N GLU A 303 -6.32 -15.98 23.13
CA GLU A 303 -6.66 -15.56 21.77
C GLU A 303 -7.23 -14.15 21.74
N GLU A 304 -8.14 -13.85 22.67
CA GLU A 304 -8.76 -12.53 22.77
C GLU A 304 -7.75 -11.45 23.18
N ARG A 305 -6.87 -11.74 24.15
CA ARG A 305 -5.77 -10.85 24.55
C ARG A 305 -4.83 -10.54 23.40
N LEU A 306 -4.50 -11.55 22.58
CA LEU A 306 -3.68 -11.37 21.38
C LEU A 306 -4.35 -10.43 20.37
N VAL A 307 -5.62 -10.69 20.02
CA VAL A 307 -6.36 -9.83 19.06
C VAL A 307 -6.54 -8.42 19.60
N PHE A 308 -6.78 -8.28 20.91
CA PHE A 308 -6.90 -6.97 21.57
C PHE A 308 -5.60 -6.17 21.48
N ALA A 309 -4.45 -6.79 21.81
CA ALA A 309 -3.14 -6.17 21.65
C ALA A 309 -2.83 -5.84 20.17
N TRP A 310 -3.21 -6.74 19.25
CA TRP A 310 -3.02 -6.55 17.81
C TRP A 310 -3.75 -5.31 17.28
N ILE A 311 -4.95 -5.01 17.79
CA ILE A 311 -5.69 -3.80 17.43
C ILE A 311 -5.04 -2.56 18.05
N LEU A 312 -4.77 -2.59 19.35
CA LEU A 312 -4.37 -1.39 20.08
C LEU A 312 -2.95 -0.94 19.77
N VAL A 313 -2.00 -1.87 19.57
CA VAL A 313 -0.59 -1.51 19.39
C VAL A 313 -0.40 -0.60 18.17
N PRO A 314 -0.85 -0.93 16.94
CA PRO A 314 -0.66 -0.04 15.80
C PRO A 314 -1.46 1.27 15.92
N ILE A 315 -2.67 1.23 16.52
CA ILE A 315 -3.50 2.43 16.71
C ILE A 315 -2.83 3.41 17.68
N ILE A 316 -2.36 2.92 18.84
CA ILE A 316 -1.66 3.74 19.84
C ILE A 316 -0.33 4.23 19.26
N SER A 317 0.43 3.36 18.58
CA SER A 317 1.66 3.76 17.88
C SER A 317 1.41 4.92 16.93
N MET A 318 0.34 4.88 16.13
CA MET A 318 0.01 5.97 15.20
C MET A 318 -0.50 7.24 15.89
N ALA A 319 -1.25 7.12 16.98
CA ALA A 319 -1.69 8.26 17.78
C ALA A 319 -0.53 9.05 18.39
N MET A 320 0.64 8.42 18.54
CA MET A 320 1.87 9.06 19.04
C MET A 320 2.72 9.71 17.93
N THR A 321 2.33 9.58 16.65
CA THR A 321 3.10 10.13 15.51
C THR A 321 2.64 11.54 15.14
N MET A 322 3.53 12.36 14.58
CA MET A 322 3.17 13.73 14.15
C MET A 322 2.32 13.75 12.88
N HIS A 323 2.55 12.77 11.97
CA HIS A 323 1.88 12.68 10.68
C HIS A 323 1.34 11.27 10.45
N PRO A 324 0.28 10.86 11.17
CA PRO A 324 -0.32 9.55 10.98
C PRO A 324 -1.00 9.48 9.62
N ALA A 325 -0.68 8.42 8.88
CA ALA A 325 -1.36 8.08 7.65
C ALA A 325 -2.11 6.76 7.85
N PRO A 326 -3.37 6.63 7.37
CA PRO A 326 -4.13 5.38 7.47
C PRO A 326 -3.37 4.15 6.98
N LYS A 327 -2.49 4.33 5.99
CA LYS A 327 -1.67 3.28 5.40
C LYS A 327 -0.65 2.64 6.34
N TYR A 328 -0.31 3.30 7.45
CA TYR A 328 0.57 2.77 8.49
C TYR A 328 -0.18 1.93 9.53
N MET A 329 -1.51 2.00 9.54
CA MET A 329 -2.38 1.17 10.39
C MET A 329 -2.82 -0.12 9.69
N ALA A 330 -2.25 -0.45 8.53
CA ALA A 330 -2.67 -1.62 7.75
C ALA A 330 -2.81 -2.91 8.59
N PRO A 331 -1.89 -3.23 9.52
CA PRO A 331 -2.01 -4.42 10.36
C PRO A 331 -3.16 -4.37 11.38
N ALA A 332 -3.59 -3.18 11.81
CA ALA A 332 -4.73 -3.05 12.71
C ALA A 332 -6.05 -3.43 12.02
N PHE A 333 -6.20 -3.19 10.70
CA PHE A 333 -7.39 -3.63 9.96
C PHE A 333 -7.59 -5.14 10.01
N ALA A 334 -6.51 -5.94 10.02
CA ALA A 334 -6.62 -7.37 10.24
C ALA A 334 -7.17 -7.69 11.63
N GLY A 335 -6.62 -7.09 12.69
CA GLY A 335 -7.14 -7.26 14.06
C GLY A 335 -8.61 -6.84 14.21
N MET A 336 -8.99 -5.70 13.62
CA MET A 336 -10.36 -5.17 13.65
C MET A 336 -11.35 -6.04 12.88
N ALA A 337 -10.93 -6.63 11.76
CA ALA A 337 -11.76 -7.58 11.03
C ALA A 337 -12.01 -8.85 11.85
N ILE A 338 -10.98 -9.35 12.56
CA ILE A 338 -11.11 -10.48 13.47
C ILE A 338 -12.03 -10.16 14.65
N SER A 339 -11.91 -8.99 15.27
CA SER A 339 -12.80 -8.60 16.37
C SER A 339 -14.24 -8.41 15.91
N THR A 340 -14.46 -7.92 14.70
CA THR A 340 -15.78 -7.81 14.06
C THR A 340 -16.38 -9.21 13.86
N GLY A 341 -15.64 -10.13 13.26
CA GLY A 341 -16.06 -11.53 13.10
C GLY A 341 -16.37 -12.21 14.44
N TYR A 342 -15.52 -11.97 15.45
CA TYR A 342 -15.70 -12.49 16.81
C TYR A 342 -16.97 -11.96 17.48
N PHE A 343 -17.23 -10.65 17.41
CA PHE A 343 -18.44 -10.03 17.94
C PHE A 343 -19.70 -10.59 17.25
N LEU A 344 -19.72 -10.61 15.92
CA LEU A 344 -20.86 -11.12 15.16
C LEU A 344 -21.12 -12.60 15.43
N HIS A 345 -20.06 -13.42 15.57
CA HIS A 345 -20.20 -14.83 15.93
C HIS A 345 -20.85 -15.04 17.30
N ARG A 346 -20.63 -14.12 18.26
CA ARG A 346 -21.22 -14.22 19.61
C ARG A 346 -22.67 -13.74 19.67
N VAL A 347 -23.04 -12.74 18.87
CA VAL A 347 -24.37 -12.12 18.93
C VAL A 347 -25.37 -12.79 17.98
N LEU A 348 -24.91 -13.26 16.82
CA LEU A 348 -25.79 -13.85 15.81
C LEU A 348 -26.03 -15.33 16.09
N SER A 349 -27.27 -15.80 15.94
CA SER A 349 -27.58 -17.24 15.98
C SER A 349 -26.95 -17.98 14.78
N PRO A 350 -26.68 -19.29 14.87
CA PRO A 350 -26.05 -20.04 13.77
C PRO A 350 -26.78 -19.89 12.42
N ARG A 351 -28.11 -19.86 12.45
CA ARG A 351 -28.94 -19.66 11.24
C ARG A 351 -28.74 -18.27 10.62
N VAL A 352 -28.62 -17.24 11.45
CA VAL A 352 -28.38 -15.86 11.01
C VAL A 352 -26.95 -15.69 10.51
N GLN A 353 -25.96 -16.32 11.16
CA GLN A 353 -24.56 -16.32 10.68
C GLN A 353 -24.45 -16.90 9.27
N GLN A 354 -25.09 -18.03 9.00
CA GLN A 354 -25.11 -18.63 7.67
C GLN A 354 -25.74 -17.72 6.62
N ASN A 355 -26.91 -17.12 6.92
CA ASN A 355 -27.56 -16.17 6.02
C ASN A 355 -26.68 -14.93 5.78
N PHE A 356 -26.06 -14.43 6.84
CA PHE A 356 -25.18 -13.26 6.78
C PHE A 356 -23.93 -13.54 5.94
N LEU A 357 -23.32 -14.73 6.05
CA LEU A 357 -22.20 -15.14 5.20
C LEU A 357 -22.60 -15.22 3.73
N VAL A 358 -23.75 -15.81 3.41
CA VAL A 358 -24.27 -15.80 2.03
C VAL A 358 -24.46 -14.37 1.55
N PHE A 359 -25.06 -13.50 2.37
CA PHE A 359 -25.21 -12.09 2.04
C PHE A 359 -23.86 -11.41 1.77
N LEU A 360 -22.85 -11.61 2.62
CA LEU A 360 -21.52 -11.05 2.42
C LEU A 360 -20.89 -11.56 1.11
N TYR A 361 -20.93 -12.86 0.84
CA TYR A 361 -20.40 -13.40 -0.42
C TYR A 361 -21.12 -12.85 -1.65
N SER A 362 -22.45 -12.77 -1.59
CA SER A 362 -23.27 -12.21 -2.66
C SER A 362 -22.98 -10.73 -2.89
N VAL A 363 -22.88 -9.92 -1.83
CA VAL A 363 -22.54 -8.49 -1.94
C VAL A 363 -21.14 -8.31 -2.53
N GLY A 364 -20.16 -9.11 -2.09
CA GLY A 364 -18.80 -9.06 -2.63
C GLY A 364 -18.76 -9.39 -4.12
N LEU A 365 -19.49 -10.44 -4.52
CA LEU A 365 -19.61 -10.84 -5.93
C LEU A 365 -20.38 -9.81 -6.76
N VAL A 366 -21.49 -9.28 -6.27
CA VAL A 366 -22.27 -8.24 -6.95
C VAL A 366 -21.44 -6.97 -7.11
N TRP A 367 -20.69 -6.56 -6.08
CA TRP A 367 -19.77 -5.42 -6.18
C TRP A 367 -18.70 -5.68 -7.25
N ALA A 368 -18.11 -6.88 -7.28
CA ALA A 368 -17.13 -7.25 -8.29
C ALA A 368 -17.73 -7.18 -9.71
N LEU A 369 -18.88 -7.82 -9.92
CA LEU A 369 -19.60 -7.81 -11.20
C LEU A 369 -20.03 -6.40 -11.64
N ALA A 370 -20.48 -5.56 -10.70
CA ALA A 370 -20.81 -4.17 -10.97
C ALA A 370 -19.57 -3.38 -11.41
N ASN A 371 -18.41 -3.60 -10.80
CA ASN A 371 -17.16 -2.97 -11.25
C ASN A 371 -16.68 -3.50 -12.60
N LEU A 372 -16.93 -4.78 -12.93
CA LEU A 372 -16.70 -5.34 -14.27
C LEU A 372 -17.57 -4.64 -15.33
N ALA A 373 -18.86 -4.48 -15.04
CA ALA A 373 -19.85 -3.92 -15.95
C ALA A 373 -19.74 -2.38 -16.08
N LEU A 374 -19.40 -1.70 -15.00
CA LEU A 374 -19.24 -0.25 -14.93
C LEU A 374 -17.83 0.07 -14.40
N PRO A 375 -16.82 0.08 -15.29
CA PRO A 375 -15.44 0.27 -14.86
C PRO A 375 -15.26 1.63 -14.21
N ILE A 376 -15.13 1.63 -12.88
CA ILE A 376 -14.74 2.82 -12.14
C ILE A 376 -13.31 3.14 -12.55
N HIS A 377 -13.10 4.30 -13.20
CA HIS A 377 -11.77 4.77 -13.56
C HIS A 377 -11.02 5.15 -12.27
N ARG A 378 -10.26 4.20 -11.72
CA ARG A 378 -9.59 4.29 -10.42
C ARG A 378 -8.24 5.00 -10.51
N GLY A 379 -8.25 6.21 -11.04
CA GLY A 379 -7.07 7.05 -11.17
C GLY A 379 -7.07 7.85 -12.46
N ARG A 380 -6.47 9.03 -12.40
CA ARG A 380 -6.16 9.85 -13.57
C ARG A 380 -5.11 9.13 -14.42
N ASN A 381 -5.43 8.84 -15.68
CA ASN A 381 -4.43 8.29 -16.59
C ASN A 381 -3.71 9.48 -17.21
N PHE A 382 -2.60 9.91 -16.59
CA PHE A 382 -1.85 11.08 -17.03
C PHE A 382 -1.55 11.04 -18.53
N LEU A 383 -1.17 9.88 -19.09
CA LEU A 383 -0.93 9.75 -20.53
C LEU A 383 -2.21 9.97 -21.34
N ALA A 384 -3.35 9.43 -20.93
CA ALA A 384 -4.63 9.66 -21.63
C ALA A 384 -5.13 11.11 -21.47
N GLU A 385 -4.90 11.73 -20.32
CA GLU A 385 -5.25 13.13 -20.04
C GLU A 385 -4.34 14.11 -20.78
N THR A 386 -3.07 13.75 -20.97
CA THR A 386 -2.10 14.52 -21.77
C THR A 386 -2.08 14.14 -23.24
N GLN A 387 -2.73 13.05 -23.67
CA GLN A 387 -2.76 12.62 -25.07
C GLN A 387 -3.29 13.71 -26.01
N PRO A 388 -4.39 14.43 -25.71
CA PRO A 388 -4.85 15.52 -26.56
C PRO A 388 -3.82 16.64 -26.71
N LEU A 389 -3.05 16.92 -25.64
CA LEU A 389 -1.96 17.88 -25.66
C LEU A 389 -0.78 17.36 -26.50
N LEU A 390 -0.39 16.10 -26.33
CA LEU A 390 0.66 15.44 -27.12
C LEU A 390 0.30 15.41 -28.62
N ASP A 391 -0.94 15.08 -28.97
CA ASP A 391 -1.44 15.05 -30.35
C ASP A 391 -1.48 16.46 -30.97
N THR A 392 -1.77 17.48 -30.16
CA THR A 392 -1.75 18.88 -30.62
C THR A 392 -0.33 19.35 -30.85
N LEU A 393 0.60 19.02 -29.94
CA LEU A 393 2.03 19.27 -30.10
C LEU A 393 2.60 18.57 -31.35
N GLN A 394 2.21 17.32 -31.63
CA GLN A 394 2.61 16.60 -32.85
C GLN A 394 2.22 17.32 -34.15
N LYS A 395 1.07 18.02 -34.14
CA LYS A 395 0.54 18.72 -35.30
C LYS A 395 1.16 20.09 -35.49
N GLU A 396 1.46 20.80 -34.39
CA GLU A 396 1.99 22.17 -34.45
C GLU A 396 3.52 22.23 -34.51
N VAL A 397 4.24 21.18 -34.09
CA VAL A 397 5.71 21.15 -34.14
C VAL A 397 6.21 20.83 -35.57
N PRO A 398 7.01 21.71 -36.21
CA PRO A 398 7.55 21.49 -37.55
C PRO A 398 8.50 20.28 -37.60
N VAL A 399 8.44 19.53 -38.69
CA VAL A 399 9.33 18.38 -38.96
C VAL A 399 10.80 18.80 -38.84
N GLY A 400 11.56 18.11 -37.98
CA GLY A 400 12.99 18.38 -37.75
C GLY A 400 13.32 19.18 -36.48
N SER A 401 12.31 19.76 -35.82
CA SER A 401 12.50 20.49 -34.57
C SER A 401 12.60 19.53 -33.37
N ARG A 402 13.55 19.78 -32.45
CA ARG A 402 13.75 19.00 -31.21
C ARG A 402 13.20 19.81 -30.03
N TRP A 403 12.23 19.26 -29.30
CA TRP A 403 11.58 19.96 -28.18
C TRP A 403 11.64 19.15 -26.88
N VAL A 404 11.63 19.86 -25.76
CA VAL A 404 11.70 19.29 -24.41
C VAL A 404 10.44 19.71 -23.65
N TYR A 405 9.58 18.75 -23.34
CA TYR A 405 8.36 18.98 -22.61
C TYR A 405 8.58 18.72 -21.11
N VAL A 406 8.48 19.76 -20.29
CA VAL A 406 8.68 19.71 -18.84
C VAL A 406 7.32 19.75 -18.17
N VAL A 407 6.89 18.60 -17.63
CA VAL A 407 5.70 18.56 -16.77
C VAL A 407 6.13 18.98 -15.37
N ALA A 408 5.81 20.20 -14.98
CA ALA A 408 5.83 20.61 -13.58
C ALA A 408 4.40 20.46 -13.04
N PRO A 409 4.05 19.37 -12.36
CA PRO A 409 2.81 19.35 -11.63
C PRO A 409 3.01 20.24 -10.41
N HIS A 410 2.30 21.36 -10.37
CA HIS A 410 1.65 21.68 -9.11
C HIS A 410 0.69 20.52 -8.84
N VAL A 411 1.18 19.49 -8.15
CA VAL A 411 0.28 18.57 -7.46
C VAL A 411 -0.47 19.47 -6.47
N PRO A 412 -1.81 19.46 -6.41
CA PRO A 412 -2.49 20.11 -5.30
C PRO A 412 -1.93 19.47 -4.04
N LEU A 413 -1.28 20.31 -3.22
CA LEU A 413 -0.73 19.97 -1.91
C LEU A 413 -1.68 19.00 -1.22
N ASP A 414 -1.32 17.72 -1.11
CA ASP A 414 -1.99 16.84 -0.16
C ASP A 414 -1.65 17.42 1.22
N PRO A 415 -2.63 17.94 1.97
CA PRO A 415 -2.37 18.55 3.27
C PRO A 415 -1.74 17.57 4.28
N GLN A 416 -1.67 16.27 3.95
CA GLN A 416 -1.09 15.23 4.80
C GLN A 416 0.44 15.17 4.78
N TRP A 417 1.14 15.97 3.95
CA TRP A 417 2.61 16.02 3.94
C TRP A 417 3.13 17.47 4.10
N PRO A 418 3.88 17.79 5.17
CA PRO A 418 4.54 19.08 5.30
C PRO A 418 5.79 19.12 4.41
N ASN A 419 5.72 19.96 3.37
CA ASN A 419 6.79 20.78 2.80
C ASN A 419 8.21 20.65 3.41
N ARG A 420 8.96 19.59 3.11
CA ARG A 420 10.34 19.47 3.62
C ARG A 420 11.47 19.48 2.60
N MET A 421 11.22 19.23 1.32
CA MET A 421 12.25 19.46 0.29
C MET A 421 12.23 20.88 -0.29
N MET A 422 11.31 21.75 0.14
CA MET A 422 11.15 23.10 -0.43
C MET A 422 11.61 24.24 0.49
N ALA A 423 12.04 23.96 1.73
CA ALA A 423 12.29 25.00 2.74
C ALA A 423 13.77 25.38 2.94
N GLU A 424 14.75 24.64 2.42
CA GLU A 424 16.19 24.93 2.61
C GLU A 424 16.93 25.35 1.34
N TYR A 425 16.24 25.58 0.21
CA TYR A 425 16.90 26.01 -1.03
C TYR A 425 16.69 27.50 -1.30
N SER A 426 17.81 28.24 -1.32
CA SER A 426 17.91 29.68 -1.49
C SER A 426 17.14 30.20 -2.71
N PRO A 427 16.41 31.33 -2.60
CA PRO A 427 15.59 31.91 -3.68
C PRO A 427 16.37 32.42 -4.91
N SER A 428 17.70 32.30 -4.91
CA SER A 428 18.58 32.78 -5.98
C SER A 428 18.71 31.86 -7.21
N GLU A 429 18.16 30.64 -7.16
CA GLU A 429 18.17 29.70 -8.29
C GLU A 429 16.78 29.64 -8.94
N GLY A 430 16.71 29.90 -10.25
CA GLY A 430 15.49 30.22 -10.99
C GLY A 430 14.35 29.17 -10.99
N PRO A 431 13.21 29.49 -11.66
CA PRO A 431 11.95 28.74 -11.55
C PRO A 431 12.02 27.26 -12.01
N LEU A 432 13.07 26.85 -12.74
CA LEU A 432 13.31 25.47 -13.18
C LEU A 432 13.58 24.46 -12.04
N MET A 433 13.89 24.94 -10.84
CA MET A 433 14.23 24.08 -9.68
C MET A 433 13.10 23.99 -8.64
N ARG A 434 11.93 24.59 -8.90
CA ARG A 434 10.82 24.71 -7.94
C ARG A 434 9.68 23.70 -8.10
N GLY A 435 9.81 22.70 -8.97
CA GLY A 435 8.78 21.69 -9.19
C GLY A 435 9.41 20.32 -9.32
N VAL A 436 8.78 19.31 -8.73
CA VAL A 436 9.08 17.91 -9.04
C VAL A 436 8.71 17.70 -10.51
N VAL A 437 9.66 17.89 -11.42
CA VAL A 437 9.47 17.62 -12.84
C VAL A 437 9.27 16.12 -12.98
N ASN A 438 8.02 15.70 -13.12
CA ASN A 438 7.67 14.27 -13.04
C ASN A 438 7.95 13.51 -14.34
N GLN A 439 8.26 14.21 -15.44
CA GLN A 439 8.85 13.62 -16.65
C GLN A 439 9.27 14.74 -17.61
N ILE A 440 10.48 14.64 -18.16
CA ILE A 440 10.92 15.43 -19.31
C ILE A 440 10.74 14.53 -20.54
N LEU A 441 9.74 14.82 -21.37
CA LEU A 441 9.54 14.09 -22.62
C LEU A 441 10.30 14.80 -23.74
N PHE A 442 11.31 14.13 -24.29
CA PHE A 442 11.99 14.59 -25.50
C PHE A 442 11.16 14.22 -26.71
N TYR A 443 10.79 15.24 -27.48
CA TYR A 443 9.95 15.08 -28.66
C TYR A 443 10.77 15.20 -29.95
N THR A 444 10.83 14.10 -30.69
CA THR A 444 11.04 14.14 -32.14
C THR A 444 9.85 13.43 -32.78
N ARG A 445 9.37 13.89 -33.94
CA ARG A 445 8.14 13.40 -34.62
C ARG A 445 8.10 11.88 -34.90
N ARG A 446 9.15 11.12 -34.57
CA ARG A 446 9.26 9.67 -34.73
C ARG A 446 9.51 8.89 -33.43
N HIS A 447 9.98 9.50 -32.34
CA HIS A 447 10.33 8.80 -31.10
C HIS A 447 10.15 9.70 -29.87
N TYR A 448 9.64 9.12 -28.77
CA TYR A 448 9.68 9.71 -27.43
C TYR A 448 10.81 9.06 -26.61
N LYS A 449 11.59 9.87 -25.88
CA LYS A 449 12.57 9.39 -24.89
C LYS A 449 12.48 10.26 -23.65
N ALA A 450 12.40 9.65 -22.47
CA ALA A 450 12.55 10.39 -21.22
C ALA A 450 14.00 10.86 -21.06
N ILE A 451 14.22 12.14 -20.74
CA ILE A 451 15.55 12.73 -20.48
C ILE A 451 15.62 13.19 -19.02
N HIS A 452 16.79 13.16 -18.40
CA HIS A 452 16.93 13.59 -17.01
C HIS A 452 17.26 15.10 -16.92
N LEU A 453 16.85 15.74 -15.81
CA LEU A 453 17.13 17.17 -15.59
C LEU A 453 18.63 17.46 -15.41
N GLN A 454 19.40 16.45 -14.97
CA GLN A 454 20.86 16.55 -14.89
C GLN A 454 21.55 16.45 -16.25
N ASP A 455 20.96 15.75 -17.21
CA ASP A 455 21.47 15.76 -18.58
C ASP A 455 21.44 17.19 -19.10
N LEU A 456 20.38 17.95 -18.79
CA LEU A 456 20.20 19.36 -19.17
C LEU A 456 21.21 20.33 -18.52
N LYS A 457 21.87 19.98 -17.40
CA LYS A 457 22.80 20.88 -16.70
C LYS A 457 24.07 21.18 -17.49
N ASN A 458 24.45 20.32 -18.43
CA ASN A 458 25.64 20.49 -19.28
C ASN A 458 25.36 21.29 -20.57
N TYR A 459 24.15 21.86 -20.73
CA TYR A 459 23.74 22.50 -21.98
C TYR A 459 23.68 24.02 -21.85
N HIS A 460 24.56 24.70 -22.58
CA HIS A 460 24.52 26.15 -22.77
C HIS A 460 23.84 26.47 -24.10
N GLY A 461 22.61 26.99 -24.06
CA GLY A 461 21.85 27.36 -25.26
C GLY A 461 20.33 27.23 -25.18
N ALA A 462 19.75 27.05 -23.99
CA ALA A 462 18.30 27.02 -23.81
C ALA A 462 17.72 28.44 -23.84
N GLU A 463 16.85 28.75 -24.79
CA GLU A 463 15.97 29.92 -24.66
C GLU A 463 14.74 29.49 -23.85
N SER A 464 14.60 30.00 -22.63
CA SER A 464 13.40 29.78 -21.83
C SER A 464 12.24 30.60 -22.40
N ILE A 465 11.23 29.93 -22.96
CA ILE A 465 9.96 30.56 -23.29
C ILE A 465 8.97 30.18 -22.18
N VAL A 466 8.93 30.96 -21.11
CA VAL A 466 8.00 30.70 -20.00
C VAL A 466 6.61 31.13 -20.43
N PHE A 467 5.69 30.18 -20.54
CA PHE A 467 4.27 30.49 -20.75
C PHE A 467 3.62 30.78 -19.40
N SER A 468 3.42 32.07 -19.10
CA SER A 468 2.51 32.48 -18.03
C SER A 468 1.07 32.27 -18.49
N ALA A 469 0.26 31.63 -17.64
CA ALA A 469 -1.09 31.13 -17.93
C ALA A 469 -2.10 32.18 -18.43
N ASN A 470 -1.74 33.47 -18.55
CA ASN A 470 -2.66 34.48 -19.07
C ASN A 470 -2.16 35.42 -20.16
N HIS A 471 -0.85 35.62 -20.41
CA HIS A 471 -0.44 36.74 -21.30
C HIS A 471 0.65 36.50 -22.35
N ASP A 472 1.38 35.37 -22.35
CA ASP A 472 2.57 35.25 -23.20
C ASP A 472 2.55 34.06 -24.17
N LEU A 473 1.41 33.71 -24.77
CA LEU A 473 1.40 32.76 -25.90
C LEU A 473 1.99 33.44 -27.16
N PRO A 474 2.85 32.78 -27.97
CA PRO A 474 3.43 33.42 -29.14
C PRO A 474 2.32 33.92 -30.07
N PRO A 475 2.54 35.02 -30.81
CA PRO A 475 1.53 35.64 -31.66
C PRO A 475 1.00 34.72 -32.78
N HIS A 476 1.64 33.56 -33.00
CA HIS A 476 1.24 32.54 -33.97
C HIS A 476 0.61 31.26 -33.36
N SER A 477 0.30 31.26 -32.06
CA SER A 477 -0.44 30.14 -31.43
C SER A 477 -1.84 30.03 -32.03
N SER A 478 -2.19 28.85 -32.56
CA SER A 478 -3.49 28.66 -33.21
C SER A 478 -4.65 28.88 -32.20
N PRO A 479 -5.83 29.36 -32.63
CA PRO A 479 -6.98 29.56 -31.75
C PRO A 479 -7.42 28.31 -30.97
N ARG A 480 -6.97 27.12 -31.40
CA ARG A 480 -7.25 25.83 -30.76
C ARG A 480 -6.34 25.51 -29.57
N LEU A 481 -5.15 26.13 -29.48
CA LEU A 481 -4.20 25.91 -28.38
C LEU A 481 -4.48 26.78 -27.14
N ARG A 482 -5.07 27.97 -27.33
CA ARG A 482 -5.32 28.94 -26.24
C ARG A 482 -6.14 28.37 -25.07
N PRO A 483 -7.23 27.59 -25.28
CA PRO A 483 -8.02 27.06 -24.17
C PRO A 483 -7.33 25.91 -23.40
N ILE A 484 -6.38 25.22 -24.04
CA ILE A 484 -5.68 24.05 -23.48
C ILE A 484 -4.48 24.50 -22.63
N LEU A 485 -3.78 25.55 -23.08
CA LEU A 485 -2.63 26.15 -22.40
C LEU A 485 -3.00 27.17 -21.32
N SER A 486 -4.26 27.60 -21.24
CA SER A 486 -4.79 28.48 -20.19
C SER A 486 -5.21 27.74 -18.90
N GLY A 487 -4.92 26.45 -18.79
CA GLY A 487 -5.01 25.72 -17.51
C GLY A 487 -3.87 26.12 -16.57
N PRO A 488 -4.00 26.01 -15.24
CA PRO A 488 -3.14 26.76 -14.32
C PRO A 488 -1.64 26.39 -14.30
N ASP A 489 -1.19 25.25 -14.87
CA ASP A 489 0.10 24.66 -14.46
C ASP A 489 0.90 23.97 -15.59
N TRP A 490 1.41 24.72 -16.58
CA TRP A 490 2.33 24.16 -17.60
C TRP A 490 3.47 25.11 -17.99
N THR A 491 4.70 24.59 -18.14
CA THR A 491 5.85 25.36 -18.67
C THR A 491 6.50 24.62 -19.83
N LEU A 492 6.57 25.24 -21.01
CA LEU A 492 7.19 24.67 -22.21
C LEU A 492 8.60 25.24 -22.41
N TYR A 493 9.59 24.44 -22.80
CA TYR A 493 10.92 24.94 -23.15
C TYR A 493 11.24 24.65 -24.62
N ARG A 494 11.72 25.67 -25.35
CA ARG A 494 12.19 25.53 -26.73
C ARG A 494 13.71 25.48 -26.75
N PHE A 495 14.29 24.47 -27.38
CA PHE A 495 15.73 24.38 -27.59
C PHE A 495 16.03 24.55 -29.08
N THR A 496 16.93 25.46 -29.42
CA THR A 496 17.26 25.83 -30.81
C THR A 496 18.33 24.93 -31.43
N SER A 497 19.12 24.21 -30.63
CA SER A 497 20.02 23.15 -31.11
C SER A 497 20.18 22.02 -30.10
N PHE A 498 20.24 20.79 -30.59
CA PHE A 498 20.59 19.60 -29.81
C PHE A 498 21.68 18.89 -30.62
N SER A 499 22.86 18.71 -30.06
CA SER A 499 23.88 17.82 -30.60
C SER A 499 23.99 16.65 -29.64
N ALA A 500 23.30 15.55 -29.94
CA ALA A 500 23.58 14.29 -29.27
C ALA A 500 24.98 13.84 -29.72
N LYS A 501 26.01 14.11 -28.91
CA LYS A 501 27.18 13.24 -28.98
C LYS A 501 26.71 11.89 -28.47
N ALA A 502 26.68 10.91 -29.37
CA ALA A 502 26.43 9.53 -29.00
C ALA A 502 27.56 9.08 -28.08
N SER A 503 27.23 8.71 -26.86
CA SER A 503 28.04 7.91 -25.94
C SER A 503 27.12 6.99 -25.18
#